data_AF-A0A9X5XBG8-F1
#
_entry.id   AF-A0A9X5XBG8-F1
#
_cell.length_a   1.000
_cell.length_b   1.000
_cell.length_c   1.000
_cell.angle_alpha   90.00
_cell.angle_beta   90.00
_cell.angle_gamma   90.00
#
_symmetry.space_group_name_H-M   'P 1'
#
loop_
_entity.id
_entity.type
_entity.pdbx_description
1 polymer ?
#
loop_
_entity_poly.entity_id
_entity_poly.type
_entity_poly.pdbx_seq_one_letter_code
_entity_poly.pdbx_strand_id
1 'polypeptide(L)'
;MSNPSTIRESRGSRTAVMALMFLLAVYFLLPVYFLVVAATKPQGELATTNGLAFSHFNLFENLRILFTRSDGIFGRWAVNTVIYAVLGAAVGTLISALCGYALAKFSFRGREFL
;
A
#
# COMPACT_ATOMS: atom_id res chain seq x y z
N MET A 1 -40.11 -1.50 17.23
CA MET A 1 -38.71 -1.54 17.69
C MET A 1 -38.21 -2.98 17.53
N SER A 2 -37.68 -3.33 16.36
CA SER A 2 -37.13 -4.68 16.09
C SER A 2 -35.71 -4.77 16.65
N ASN A 3 -35.50 -5.75 17.50
CA ASN A 3 -34.24 -6.06 18.17
C ASN A 3 -33.21 -6.56 17.13
N PRO A 4 -32.01 -5.95 16.99
CA PRO A 4 -30.99 -6.51 16.12
C PRO A 4 -30.48 -7.82 16.73
N SER A 5 -30.65 -8.92 16.01
CA SER A 5 -30.06 -10.20 16.37
C SER A 5 -28.54 -10.05 16.37
N THR A 6 -27.93 -9.93 17.54
CA THR A 6 -26.48 -10.04 17.70
C THR A 6 -26.10 -11.45 17.32
N ILE A 7 -25.60 -11.64 16.09
CA ILE A 7 -24.98 -12.90 15.65
C ILE A 7 -23.83 -13.15 16.63
N ARG A 8 -24.03 -14.06 17.59
CA ARG A 8 -22.97 -14.49 18.50
C ARG A 8 -21.99 -15.30 17.68
N GLU A 9 -20.90 -14.67 17.23
CA GLU A 9 -19.86 -15.39 16.52
C GLU A 9 -19.31 -16.50 17.41
N SER A 10 -19.38 -17.74 16.90
CA SER A 10 -18.72 -18.87 17.55
C SER A 10 -17.22 -18.57 17.67
N ARG A 11 -16.61 -18.86 18.83
CA ARG A 11 -15.16 -18.69 19.05
C ARG A 11 -14.33 -19.42 17.99
N GLY A 12 -14.85 -20.50 17.43
CA GLY A 12 -14.25 -21.24 16.31
C GLY A 12 -14.26 -20.44 15.01
N SER A 13 -15.38 -19.80 14.67
CA SER A 13 -15.50 -18.93 13.47
C SER A 13 -14.51 -17.78 13.55
N ARG A 14 -14.46 -17.08 14.69
CA ARG A 14 -13.54 -15.96 14.89
C ARG A 14 -12.07 -16.39 14.78
N THR A 15 -11.72 -17.55 15.34
CA THR A 15 -10.35 -18.10 15.24
C THR A 15 -10.00 -18.48 13.80
N ALA A 16 -10.94 -19.09 13.07
CA ALA A 16 -10.74 -19.43 11.67
C ALA A 16 -10.56 -18.19 10.79
N VAL A 17 -11.39 -17.15 10.98
CA VAL A 17 -11.25 -15.87 10.26
C VAL A 17 -9.92 -15.20 10.59
N MET A 18 -9.52 -15.14 11.87
CA MET A 18 -8.22 -14.58 12.25
C MET A 18 -7.03 -15.35 11.65
N ALA A 19 -7.08 -16.68 11.67
CA ALA A 19 -6.05 -17.51 11.04
C ALA A 19 -5.97 -17.27 9.52
N LEU A 20 -7.11 -17.19 8.85
CA LEU A 20 -7.16 -16.87 7.42
C LEU A 20 -6.60 -15.47 7.13
N MET A 21 -7.01 -14.46 7.89
CA MET A 21 -6.48 -13.10 7.74
C MET A 21 -4.96 -13.06 7.96
N PHE A 22 -4.44 -13.81 8.94
CA PHE A 22 -3.01 -13.92 9.19
C PHE A 22 -2.27 -14.58 8.01
N LEU A 23 -2.78 -15.68 7.48
CA LEU A 23 -2.21 -16.34 6.30
C LEU A 23 -2.18 -15.42 5.09
N LEU A 24 -3.28 -14.69 4.84
CA LEU A 24 -3.35 -13.71 3.76
C LEU A 24 -2.35 -12.56 3.98
N ALA A 25 -2.21 -12.06 5.21
CA ALA A 25 -1.24 -11.03 5.54
C ALA A 25 0.20 -11.51 5.26
N VAL A 26 0.57 -12.72 5.68
CA VAL A 26 1.88 -13.31 5.39
C VAL A 26 2.10 -13.46 3.89
N TYR A 27 1.08 -13.92 3.16
CA TYR A 27 1.13 -14.03 1.70
C TYR A 27 1.39 -12.67 1.02
N PHE A 28 0.70 -11.61 1.42
CA PHE A 28 0.93 -10.25 0.90
C PHE A 28 2.29 -9.67 1.28
N LEU A 29 2.89 -10.10 2.39
CA LEU A 29 4.22 -9.67 2.80
C LEU A 29 5.36 -10.40 2.07
N LEU A 30 5.10 -11.57 1.50
CA LEU A 30 6.10 -12.35 0.75
C LEU A 30 6.79 -11.55 -0.37
N PRO A 31 6.08 -10.83 -1.28
CA PRO A 31 6.75 -10.00 -2.29
C PRO A 31 7.55 -8.83 -1.70
N VAL A 32 7.11 -8.29 -0.56
CA VAL A 32 7.86 -7.23 0.16
C VAL A 32 9.16 -7.80 0.74
N TYR A 33 9.10 -8.99 1.34
CA TYR A 33 10.29 -9.69 1.83
C TYR A 33 11.27 -9.97 0.69
N PHE A 34 10.77 -10.46 -0.45
CA PHE A 34 11.60 -10.65 -1.64
C PHE A 34 12.27 -9.35 -2.10
N LEU A 35 11.54 -8.23 -2.12
CA LEU A 35 12.09 -6.92 -2.49
C LEU A 35 13.21 -6.48 -1.53
N VAL A 36 13.04 -6.70 -0.23
CA VAL A 36 14.07 -6.38 0.78
C VAL A 36 15.32 -7.23 0.56
N VAL A 37 15.17 -8.54 0.36
CA VAL A 37 16.29 -9.45 0.06
C VAL A 37 16.99 -9.01 -1.23
N ALA A 38 16.25 -8.73 -2.30
CA ALA A 38 16.79 -8.28 -3.57
C ALA A 38 17.55 -6.95 -3.45
N ALA A 39 17.03 -5.98 -2.69
CA ALA A 39 17.69 -4.69 -2.47
C ALA A 39 19.05 -4.81 -1.75
N THR A 40 19.25 -5.88 -0.97
CA THR A 40 20.53 -6.15 -0.30
C THR A 40 21.57 -6.83 -1.20
N LYS A 41 21.19 -7.39 -2.34
CA LYS A 41 22.09 -8.16 -3.20
C LYS A 41 22.73 -7.31 -4.32
N PRO A 42 23.97 -7.60 -4.74
CA PRO A 42 24.53 -7.03 -5.97
C PRO A 42 23.69 -7.39 -7.20
N GLN A 43 23.63 -6.49 -8.19
CA GLN A 43 22.80 -6.68 -9.39
C GLN A 43 23.09 -7.99 -10.14
N GLY A 44 24.35 -8.43 -10.21
CA GLY A 44 24.75 -9.68 -10.86
C GLY A 44 24.27 -10.96 -10.15
N GLU A 45 23.90 -10.86 -8.87
CA GLU A 45 23.47 -12.00 -8.05
C GLU A 45 21.94 -12.17 -8.00
N LEU A 46 21.19 -11.19 -8.52
CA LEU A 46 19.72 -11.20 -8.51
C LEU A 46 19.12 -12.38 -9.31
N ALA A 47 19.78 -12.77 -10.40
CA ALA A 47 19.31 -13.83 -11.29
C ALA A 47 19.99 -15.20 -11.04
N THR A 48 21.10 -15.23 -10.30
CA THR A 48 21.95 -16.42 -10.13
C THR A 48 21.82 -17.06 -8.75
N THR A 49 21.33 -16.32 -7.76
CA THR A 49 21.16 -16.81 -6.38
C THR A 49 19.68 -17.03 -6.04
N ASN A 50 19.40 -17.84 -5.01
CA ASN A 50 18.03 -18.09 -4.56
C ASN A 50 17.33 -16.77 -4.19
N GLY A 51 16.19 -16.48 -4.84
CA GLY A 51 15.44 -15.23 -4.66
C GLY A 51 14.97 -14.94 -3.24
N LEU A 52 14.74 -15.97 -2.42
CA LEU A 52 14.23 -15.81 -1.04
C LEU A 52 15.31 -15.81 0.04
N ALA A 53 16.55 -16.14 -0.32
CA ALA A 53 17.68 -16.20 0.61
C ALA A 53 18.61 -15.01 0.43
N PHE A 54 19.20 -14.52 1.51
CA PHE A 54 20.25 -13.51 1.46
C PHE A 54 21.50 -14.05 0.74
N SER A 55 22.26 -13.14 0.12
CA SER A 55 23.58 -13.42 -0.43
C SER A 55 24.59 -12.39 0.08
N HIS A 56 25.51 -11.89 -0.75
CA HIS A 56 26.42 -10.83 -0.33
C HIS A 56 25.66 -9.56 0.01
N PHE A 57 25.92 -9.00 1.18
CA PHE A 57 25.26 -7.79 1.65
C PHE A 57 25.91 -6.54 1.03
N ASN A 58 25.18 -5.86 0.13
CA ASN A 58 25.65 -4.69 -0.61
C ASN A 58 24.64 -3.53 -0.63
N LEU A 59 23.83 -3.41 0.42
CA LEU A 59 22.72 -2.44 0.48
C LEU A 59 23.17 -0.98 0.29
N PHE A 60 24.22 -0.55 1.00
CA PHE A 60 24.67 0.84 0.96
C PHE A 60 25.19 1.26 -0.41
N GLU A 61 25.92 0.38 -1.09
CA GLU A 61 26.42 0.66 -2.44
C GLU A 61 25.27 0.66 -3.45
N ASN A 62 24.32 -0.26 -3.31
CA ASN A 62 23.12 -0.26 -4.15
C ASN A 62 22.32 1.06 -4.01
N LEU A 63 22.18 1.57 -2.78
CA LEU A 63 21.55 2.86 -2.53
C LEU A 63 22.36 4.02 -3.12
N ARG A 64 23.69 4.00 -2.96
CA ARG A 64 24.57 5.01 -3.56
C ARG A 64 24.40 5.05 -5.06
N ILE A 65 24.52 3.90 -5.73
CA ILE A 65 24.35 3.76 -7.18
C ILE A 65 22.96 4.27 -7.59
N LEU A 66 21.89 3.91 -6.87
CA LEU A 66 20.54 4.36 -7.17
C LEU A 66 20.41 5.90 -7.19
N PHE A 67 21.02 6.58 -6.22
CA PHE A 67 20.95 8.03 -6.10
C PHE A 67 22.02 8.80 -6.89
N THR A 68 23.09 8.17 -7.36
CA THR A 68 24.11 8.82 -8.19
C THR A 68 23.97 8.51 -9.67
N ARG A 69 23.26 7.44 -10.03
CA ARG A 69 23.07 7.04 -11.44
C ARG A 69 22.35 8.13 -12.22
N SER A 70 22.89 8.44 -13.42
CA SER A 70 22.36 9.45 -14.34
C SER A 70 22.14 10.80 -13.64
N ASP A 71 23.17 11.30 -12.98
CA ASP A 71 23.17 12.57 -12.23
C ASP A 71 22.08 12.66 -11.15
N GLY A 72 21.73 11.53 -10.55
CA GLY A 72 20.71 11.44 -9.50
C GLY A 72 19.28 11.70 -9.97
N ILE A 73 18.99 11.39 -11.24
CA ILE A 73 17.64 11.53 -11.82
C ILE A 73 16.56 10.81 -11.01
N PHE A 74 16.90 9.69 -10.37
CA PHE A 74 15.98 8.96 -9.49
C PHE A 74 15.40 9.85 -8.38
N GLY A 75 16.24 10.68 -7.75
CA GLY A 75 15.78 11.61 -6.71
C GLY A 75 14.78 12.63 -7.25
N ARG A 76 15.00 13.14 -8.47
CA ARG A 76 14.04 14.03 -9.13
C ARG A 76 12.72 13.33 -9.43
N TRP A 77 12.75 12.09 -9.91
CA TRP A 77 11.53 11.31 -10.13
C TRP A 77 10.77 11.04 -8.83
N ALA A 78 11.46 10.68 -7.75
CA ALA A 78 10.85 10.46 -6.45
C ALA A 78 10.14 11.73 -5.93
N VAL A 79 10.82 12.88 -6.01
CA VAL A 79 10.22 14.17 -5.62
C VAL A 79 9.00 14.51 -6.49
N ASN A 80 9.11 14.33 -7.80
CA ASN A 80 7.99 14.54 -8.71
C ASN A 80 6.79 13.66 -8.32
N THR A 81 6.99 12.35 -8.12
CA THR A 81 5.93 11.43 -7.69
C THR A 81 5.26 11.88 -6.39
N VAL A 82 6.03 12.33 -5.40
CA VAL A 82 5.47 12.85 -4.14
C VAL A 82 4.62 14.10 -4.40
N ILE A 83 5.11 15.04 -5.20
CA ILE A 83 4.37 16.27 -5.56
C ILE A 83 3.04 15.91 -6.24
N TYR A 84 3.07 15.03 -7.25
CA TYR A 84 1.86 14.60 -7.96
C TYR A 84 0.87 13.89 -7.03
N ALA A 85 1.35 12.98 -6.18
CA ALA A 85 0.50 12.24 -5.24
C ALA A 85 -0.17 13.18 -4.22
N VAL A 86 0.58 14.11 -3.63
CA VAL A 86 0.05 15.06 -2.64
C VAL A 86 -0.95 16.03 -3.27
N LEU A 87 -0.60 16.62 -4.42
CA LEU A 87 -1.51 17.54 -5.10
C LEU A 87 -2.79 16.82 -5.57
N GLY A 88 -2.66 15.63 -6.14
CA GLY A 88 -3.80 14.81 -6.55
C GLY A 88 -4.69 14.43 -5.37
N ALA A 89 -4.11 13.99 -4.26
CA ALA A 89 -4.86 13.65 -3.05
C ALA A 89 -5.56 14.87 -2.45
N ALA A 90 -4.90 16.03 -2.40
CA ALA A 90 -5.46 17.27 -1.86
C ALA A 90 -6.64 17.76 -2.70
N VAL A 91 -6.49 17.84 -4.02
CA VAL A 91 -7.56 18.25 -4.94
C VAL A 91 -8.71 17.26 -4.91
N GLY A 92 -8.42 15.95 -4.97
CA GLY A 92 -9.42 14.91 -4.89
C GLY A 92 -10.23 14.99 -3.59
N THR A 93 -9.53 15.14 -2.46
CA THR A 93 -10.16 15.27 -1.14
C THR A 93 -11.01 16.53 -1.03
N LEU A 94 -10.53 17.67 -1.56
CA LEU A 94 -11.30 18.91 -1.57
C LEU A 94 -12.59 18.77 -2.36
N ILE A 95 -12.52 18.20 -3.57
CA ILE A 95 -13.69 17.98 -4.43
C ILE A 95 -14.65 17.00 -3.75
N SER A 96 -14.15 15.87 -3.24
CA SER A 96 -14.98 14.90 -2.52
C SER A 96 -15.65 15.51 -1.28
N ALA A 97 -14.95 16.36 -0.54
CA ALA A 97 -15.50 17.06 0.62
C ALA A 97 -16.58 18.07 0.21
N LEU A 98 -16.38 18.84 -0.86
CA LEU A 98 -17.38 19.78 -1.39
C LEU A 98 -18.63 19.05 -1.90
N CYS A 99 -18.46 17.95 -2.65
CA CYS A 99 -19.57 17.12 -3.10
C CYS A 99 -20.32 16.48 -1.91
N GLY A 100 -19.60 15.95 -0.92
CA GLY A 100 -20.18 15.40 0.29
C GLY A 100 -20.95 16.46 1.10
N TYR A 101 -20.39 17.67 1.22
CA TYR A 101 -21.06 18.79 1.89
C TYR A 101 -22.32 19.22 1.14
N ALA A 102 -22.26 19.29 -0.19
CA ALA A 102 -23.42 19.56 -1.01
C ALA A 102 -24.51 18.54 -0.71
N LEU A 103 -24.20 17.24 -0.84
CA LEU A 103 -25.15 16.15 -0.60
C LEU A 103 -25.76 16.17 0.81
N ALA A 104 -24.95 16.53 1.81
CA ALA A 104 -25.39 16.58 3.20
C ALA A 104 -26.27 17.81 3.51
N LYS A 105 -25.91 19.00 3.02
CA LYS A 105 -26.53 20.26 3.45
C LYS A 105 -27.67 20.74 2.56
N PHE A 106 -27.62 20.49 1.25
CA PHE A 106 -28.64 20.98 0.32
C PHE A 106 -29.69 19.89 0.01
N SER A 107 -30.94 20.32 -0.14
CA SER A 107 -32.05 19.46 -0.55
C SER A 107 -32.25 19.57 -2.05
N PHE A 108 -31.87 18.52 -2.79
CA PHE A 108 -32.03 18.45 -4.25
C PHE A 108 -33.20 17.54 -4.63
N ARG A 109 -33.81 17.84 -5.78
CA ARG A 109 -34.88 17.05 -6.38
C ARG A 109 -34.25 15.79 -7.01
N GLY A 110 -34.31 14.66 -6.30
CA GLY A 110 -33.65 13.39 -6.65
C GLY A 110 -32.85 12.72 -5.51
N ARG A 111 -32.83 13.30 -4.31
CA ARG A 111 -32.06 12.81 -3.14
C ARG A 111 -32.46 11.42 -2.63
N GLU A 112 -33.66 10.92 -2.97
CA GLU A 112 -34.17 9.59 -2.56
C GLU A 112 -33.85 8.46 -3.56
N PHE A 113 -33.19 8.76 -4.70
CA PHE A 113 -32.79 7.74 -5.68
C PHE A 113 -31.34 7.26 -5.51
N LEU A 114 -30.56 7.89 -4.61
CA LEU A 114 -29.21 7.50 -4.18
C LEU A 114 -29.30 6.81 -2.81
#